data_AF-A0A2H6N904-F1
#
_entry.id   AF-A0A2H6N904-F1
#
_cell.length_a   1.000
_cell.length_b   1.000
_cell.length_c   1.000
_cell.angle_alpha   90.00
_cell.angle_beta   90.00
_cell.angle_gamma   90.00
#
_symmetry.space_group_name_H-M   'P 1'
#
loop_
_entity.id
_entity.type
_entity.pdbx_description
1 polymer ?
#
loop_
_entity_poly.entity_id
_entity_poly.type
_entity_poly.pdbx_seq_one_letter_code
_entity_poly.pdbx_strand_id
1 'polypeptide(L)'
;MIDKYEALMKGLSVDSLLLFVKAFKSQLFAEGLVQGNFTSSESKEFLNYVNEKLHFLPLVHPCPVQFRVMDLPCAHLLCKVKTLNKGDANSEVTVYYQSGARNLREYSLMELLVMYMEEPCFDFLRTKQTLGYHVYASCRNTSGILGFSVTVATQATKYNSEVVDKKIEEFFLCFEEKLKNMTEESFKTQVTALIKLKE
;
A
#
# COMPACT_ATOMS: atom_id res chain seq x y z
N MET A 1 14.60 2.12 4.80
CA MET A 1 14.64 3.52 5.33
C MET A 1 15.87 3.71 6.20
N ILE A 2 16.19 2.76 7.07
CA ILE A 2 17.43 2.73 7.86
C ILE A 2 18.67 2.75 6.97
N ASP A 3 18.74 1.92 5.92
CA ASP A 3 19.90 1.89 5.01
C ASP A 3 20.18 3.24 4.32
N LYS A 4 19.11 3.98 3.98
CA LYS A 4 19.24 5.33 3.40
C LYS A 4 19.80 6.31 4.42
N TYR A 5 19.33 6.25 5.66
CA TYR A 5 19.83 7.09 6.74
C TYR A 5 21.29 6.76 7.04
N GLU A 6 21.65 5.48 7.15
CA GLU A 6 23.03 5.05 7.33
C GLU A 6 23.95 5.48 6.19
N ALA A 7 23.50 5.35 4.94
CA ALA A 7 24.26 5.81 3.77
C ALA A 7 24.50 7.33 3.81
N LEU A 8 23.51 8.12 4.19
CA LEU A 8 23.65 9.56 4.38
C LEU A 8 24.62 9.90 5.51
N MET A 9 24.55 9.19 6.64
CA MET A 9 25.43 9.40 7.78
C MET A 9 26.89 9.02 7.50
N LYS A 10 27.14 8.06 6.62
CA LYS A 10 28.49 7.68 6.15
C LYS A 10 29.14 8.72 5.23
N GLY A 11 28.36 9.69 4.75
CA GLY A 11 28.81 10.72 3.81
C GLY A 11 28.77 10.25 2.37
N LEU A 12 28.38 11.15 1.46
CA LEU A 12 28.36 10.93 0.02
C LEU A 12 29.39 11.83 -0.65
N SER A 13 30.16 11.31 -1.60
CA SER A 13 31.13 12.09 -2.37
C SER A 13 30.67 12.30 -3.80
N VAL A 14 31.11 13.39 -4.44
CA VAL A 14 30.87 13.65 -5.86
C VAL A 14 31.39 12.50 -6.72
N ASP A 15 32.57 11.96 -6.39
CA ASP A 15 33.17 10.84 -7.11
C ASP A 15 32.29 9.57 -7.04
N SER A 16 31.73 9.26 -5.86
CA SER A 16 30.82 8.13 -5.70
C SER A 16 29.56 8.27 -6.55
N LEU A 17 29.02 9.50 -6.64
CA LEU A 17 27.86 9.79 -7.49
C LEU A 17 28.22 9.65 -8.98
N LEU A 18 29.36 10.17 -9.42
CA LEU A 18 29.79 10.07 -10.82
C LEU A 18 30.02 8.62 -11.25
N LEU A 19 30.65 7.81 -10.38
CA LEU A 19 30.81 6.37 -10.59
C LEU A 19 29.45 5.66 -10.69
N PHE A 20 28.52 5.98 -9.78
CA PHE A 20 27.16 5.45 -9.82
C PHE A 20 26.44 5.82 -11.12
N VAL A 21 26.49 7.08 -11.56
CA VAL A 21 25.83 7.54 -12.80
C VAL A 21 26.37 6.78 -14.02
N LYS A 22 27.69 6.56 -14.08
CA LYS A 22 28.31 5.78 -15.16
C LYS A 22 27.86 4.32 -15.13
N ALA A 23 27.83 3.70 -13.94
CA ALA A 23 27.38 2.31 -13.78
C ALA A 23 25.88 2.15 -14.11
N PHE A 24 25.04 3.07 -13.63
CA PHE A 24 23.60 3.06 -13.82
C PHE A 24 23.21 3.09 -15.30
N LYS A 25 23.88 3.91 -16.11
CA LYS A 25 23.59 4.01 -17.56
C LYS A 25 24.18 2.89 -18.41
N SER A 26 25.04 2.04 -17.82
CA SER A 26 25.78 1.05 -18.61
C SER A 26 24.90 -0.06 -19.17
N GLN A 27 23.93 -0.54 -18.38
CA GLN A 27 22.99 -1.58 -18.79
C GLN A 27 21.58 -1.25 -18.30
N LEU A 28 20.61 -1.18 -19.21
CA LEU A 28 19.22 -0.83 -18.89
C LEU A 28 18.22 -1.69 -19.68
N PHE A 29 16.99 -1.68 -19.20
CA PHE A 29 15.80 -2.15 -19.91
C PHE A 29 14.82 -0.98 -19.98
N ALA A 30 14.31 -0.68 -21.17
CA ALA A 30 13.40 0.43 -21.41
C ALA A 30 12.04 -0.11 -21.86
N GLU A 31 11.00 0.26 -21.14
CA GLU A 31 9.60 -0.04 -21.43
C GLU A 31 8.82 1.27 -21.35
N GLY A 32 7.88 1.48 -22.27
CA GLY A 32 7.11 2.72 -22.36
C GLY A 32 5.65 2.46 -22.71
N LEU A 33 4.75 3.17 -22.02
CA LEU A 33 3.34 3.25 -22.35
C LEU A 33 3.06 4.60 -23.01
N VAL A 34 2.60 4.59 -24.25
CA VAL A 34 2.16 5.81 -24.96
C VAL A 34 0.64 5.78 -25.06
N GLN A 35 -0.01 6.80 -24.51
CA GLN A 35 -1.45 6.96 -24.50
C GLN A 35 -1.81 8.39 -24.91
N GLY A 36 -2.74 8.55 -25.86
CA GLY A 36 -3.20 9.84 -26.33
C GLY A 36 -3.28 9.92 -27.85
N ASN A 37 -3.22 11.14 -28.40
CA ASN A 37 -3.27 11.40 -29.83
C ASN A 37 -1.90 11.18 -30.48
N PHE A 38 -1.47 9.92 -30.54
CA PHE A 38 -0.23 9.50 -31.18
C PHE A 38 -0.47 8.29 -32.07
N THR A 39 0.25 8.24 -33.17
CA THR A 39 0.32 7.08 -34.04
C THR A 39 1.26 6.02 -33.45
N SER A 40 1.13 4.79 -33.96
CA SER A 40 2.04 3.69 -33.59
C SER A 40 3.49 3.99 -34.00
N SER A 41 3.70 4.70 -35.10
CA SER A 41 5.03 5.14 -35.56
C SER A 41 5.66 6.13 -34.60
N GLU A 42 4.96 7.20 -34.24
CA GLU A 42 5.46 8.21 -33.29
C GLU A 42 5.83 7.57 -31.95
N SER A 43 5.01 6.62 -31.48
CA SER A 43 5.27 5.88 -30.25
C SER A 43 6.58 5.10 -30.28
N LYS A 44 6.89 4.45 -31.42
CA LYS A 44 8.15 3.70 -31.61
C LYS A 44 9.34 4.65 -31.75
N GLU A 45 9.15 5.77 -32.44
CA GLU A 45 10.18 6.80 -32.59
C GLU A 45 10.59 7.39 -31.23
N PHE A 46 9.65 7.60 -30.31
CA PHE A 46 9.99 8.02 -28.94
C PHE A 46 10.89 7.03 -28.21
N LEU A 47 10.56 5.73 -28.27
CA LEU A 47 11.37 4.70 -27.61
C LEU A 47 12.77 4.61 -28.26
N ASN A 48 12.84 4.69 -29.59
CA ASN A 48 14.10 4.71 -30.31
C ASN A 48 14.96 5.92 -29.93
N TYR A 49 14.37 7.10 -29.84
CA TYR A 49 15.05 8.31 -29.41
C TYR A 49 15.65 8.17 -27.99
N VAL A 50 14.92 7.57 -27.05
CA VAL A 50 15.43 7.31 -25.69
C VAL A 50 16.62 6.35 -25.73
N ASN A 51 16.52 5.26 -26.49
CA ASN A 51 17.60 4.29 -26.65
C ASN A 51 18.85 4.93 -27.27
N GLU A 52 18.66 5.76 -28.30
CA GLU A 52 19.73 6.51 -28.96
C GLU A 52 20.38 7.52 -28.02
N LYS A 53 19.63 8.26 -27.19
CA LYS A 53 20.23 9.27 -26.30
C LYS A 53 20.97 8.68 -25.11
N LEU A 54 20.50 7.55 -24.59
CA LEU A 54 21.07 6.95 -23.39
C LEU A 54 22.21 5.98 -23.69
N HIS A 55 22.30 5.44 -24.91
CA HIS A 55 23.37 4.54 -25.37
C HIS A 55 23.72 3.42 -24.36
N PHE A 56 22.71 2.80 -23.77
CA PHE A 56 22.88 1.71 -22.81
C PHE A 56 22.97 0.35 -23.51
N LEU A 57 23.58 -0.63 -22.84
CA LEU A 57 23.52 -2.04 -23.25
C LEU A 57 22.25 -2.69 -22.69
N PRO A 58 21.61 -3.64 -23.40
CA PRO A 58 20.45 -4.34 -22.86
C PRO A 58 20.82 -5.13 -21.59
N LEU A 59 19.92 -5.17 -20.60
CA LEU A 59 20.08 -6.05 -19.45
C LEU A 59 20.17 -7.52 -19.88
N VAL A 60 21.09 -8.27 -19.28
CA VAL A 60 21.28 -9.72 -19.53
C VAL A 60 20.00 -10.53 -19.25
N HIS A 61 19.24 -10.11 -18.24
CA HIS A 61 17.93 -10.66 -17.92
C HIS A 61 16.90 -9.54 -18.00
N PRO A 62 15.91 -9.60 -18.92
CA PRO A 62 14.88 -8.58 -19.05
C PRO A 62 13.85 -8.62 -17.92
N CYS A 63 14.17 -9.22 -16.77
CA CYS A 63 13.22 -9.33 -15.67
C CYS A 63 13.20 -8.02 -14.87
N PRO A 64 12.11 -7.23 -14.91
CA PRO A 64 11.92 -6.19 -13.93
C PRO A 64 11.94 -6.84 -12.55
N VAL A 65 12.65 -6.23 -11.59
CA VAL A 65 12.75 -6.73 -10.21
C VAL A 65 11.36 -7.10 -9.71
N GLN A 66 11.08 -8.40 -9.59
CA GLN A 66 9.83 -8.86 -9.02
C GLN A 66 9.92 -8.71 -7.52
N PHE A 67 9.26 -7.69 -7.00
CA PHE A 67 9.06 -7.53 -5.57
C PHE A 67 8.29 -8.75 -5.04
N ARG A 68 8.88 -9.44 -4.08
CA ARG A 68 8.24 -10.55 -3.37
C ARG A 68 7.68 -10.02 -2.07
N VAL A 69 6.52 -10.53 -1.68
CA VAL A 69 5.93 -10.27 -0.37
C VAL A 69 6.21 -11.45 0.54
N MET A 70 6.47 -11.15 1.80
CA MET A 70 6.56 -12.19 2.83
C MET A 70 5.20 -12.86 2.99
N ASP A 71 5.17 -14.18 2.89
CA ASP A 71 4.00 -14.99 3.26
C ASP A 71 3.94 -15.03 4.79
N LEU A 72 2.90 -14.42 5.36
CA LEU A 72 2.75 -14.33 6.81
C LEU A 72 2.23 -15.67 7.34
N PRO A 73 2.83 -16.21 8.42
CA PRO A 73 2.28 -17.39 9.08
C PRO A 73 0.87 -17.11 9.60
N CYS A 74 0.06 -18.16 9.75
CA CYS A 74 -1.23 -18.10 10.43
C CYS A 74 -1.04 -17.94 11.95
N ALA A 75 -0.49 -16.82 12.36
CA ALA A 75 -0.20 -16.45 13.74
C ALA A 75 -0.32 -14.94 13.92
N HIS A 76 -0.58 -14.50 15.16
CA HIS A 76 -0.55 -13.08 15.48
C HIS A 76 0.91 -12.58 15.53
N LEU A 77 1.26 -11.66 14.63
CA LEU A 77 2.59 -11.06 14.55
C LEU A 77 2.52 -9.60 14.97
N LEU A 78 3.29 -9.24 16.00
CA LEU A 78 3.39 -7.87 16.50
C LEU A 78 4.74 -7.26 16.11
N CYS A 79 4.68 -6.14 15.38
CA CYS A 79 5.84 -5.30 15.10
C CYS A 79 5.60 -3.91 15.70
N LYS A 80 6.39 -3.55 16.72
CA LYS A 80 6.32 -2.25 17.38
C LYS A 80 7.66 -1.55 17.27
N VAL A 81 7.67 -0.40 16.60
CA VAL A 81 8.87 0.40 16.38
C VAL A 81 8.67 1.78 17.01
N LYS A 82 9.66 2.23 17.78
CA LYS A 82 9.64 3.58 18.36
C LYS A 82 9.96 4.61 17.28
N THR A 83 9.21 5.73 17.27
CA THR A 83 9.46 6.83 16.34
C THR A 83 10.90 7.33 16.40
N LEU A 84 11.47 7.65 15.23
CA LEU A 84 12.76 8.32 15.12
C LEU A 84 12.64 9.82 15.47
N ASN A 85 11.45 10.40 15.29
CA ASN A 85 11.18 11.79 15.65
C ASN A 85 10.74 11.88 17.11
N LYS A 86 11.70 12.18 18.00
CA LYS A 86 11.46 12.26 19.45
C LYS A 86 10.47 13.37 19.86
N GLY A 87 10.25 14.37 19.02
CA GLY A 87 9.31 15.46 19.29
C GLY A 87 7.87 15.17 18.87
N ASP A 88 7.64 14.09 18.13
CA ASP A 88 6.32 13.69 17.68
C ASP A 88 5.70 12.67 18.63
N ALA A 89 4.61 13.07 19.28
CA ALA A 89 3.85 12.20 20.16
C ALA A 89 2.81 11.35 19.42
N ASN A 90 2.67 11.49 18.10
CA ASN A 90 1.75 10.69 17.32
C ASN A 90 2.27 9.25 17.18
N SER A 91 1.34 8.32 17.14
CA SER A 91 1.57 6.90 16.90
C SER A 91 0.54 6.40 15.90
N GLU A 92 0.97 5.51 15.02
CA GLU A 92 0.10 4.85 14.06
C GLU A 92 0.03 3.37 14.41
N VAL A 93 -1.18 2.85 14.51
CA VAL A 93 -1.45 1.42 14.71
C VAL A 93 -2.18 0.92 13.48
N THR A 94 -1.59 -0.07 12.82
CA THR A 94 -2.18 -0.72 11.64
C THR A 94 -2.30 -2.21 11.92
N VAL A 95 -3.54 -2.71 11.92
CA VAL A 95 -3.82 -4.15 11.92
C VAL A 95 -4.00 -4.57 10.47
N TYR A 96 -3.18 -5.51 10.00
CA TYR A 96 -3.15 -5.97 8.61
C TYR A 96 -3.44 -7.47 8.55
N TYR A 97 -4.43 -7.83 7.74
CA TYR A 97 -4.75 -9.22 7.41
C TYR A 97 -4.35 -9.49 5.97
N GLN A 98 -3.32 -10.31 5.81
CA GLN A 98 -2.91 -10.80 4.51
C GLN A 98 -3.91 -11.86 4.02
N SER A 99 -4.27 -11.75 2.75
CA SER A 99 -5.03 -12.76 2.03
C SER A 99 -4.06 -13.55 1.15
N GLY A 100 -4.39 -13.78 -0.12
CA GLY A 100 -3.54 -14.51 -1.06
C GLY A 100 -3.18 -13.71 -2.31
N ALA A 101 -2.70 -14.45 -3.31
CA ALA A 101 -2.45 -13.91 -4.63
C ALA A 101 -3.74 -13.31 -5.24
N ARG A 102 -3.59 -12.14 -5.83
CA ARG A 102 -4.67 -11.40 -6.47
C ARG A 102 -5.28 -12.25 -7.60
N ASN A 103 -6.58 -12.47 -7.49
CA ASN A 103 -7.44 -12.77 -8.64
C ASN A 103 -8.61 -11.78 -8.64
N LEU A 104 -9.32 -11.70 -9.77
CA LEU A 104 -10.39 -10.71 -9.94
C LEU A 104 -11.47 -10.83 -8.87
N ARG A 105 -11.91 -12.06 -8.58
CA ARG A 105 -12.97 -12.34 -7.60
C ARG A 105 -12.57 -11.88 -6.20
N GLU A 106 -11.42 -12.33 -5.70
CA GLU A 106 -10.95 -12.00 -4.36
C GLU A 106 -10.65 -10.50 -4.23
N TYR A 107 -10.15 -9.87 -5.29
CA TYR A 107 -9.94 -8.43 -5.30
C TYR A 107 -11.25 -7.65 -5.20
N SER A 108 -12.26 -8.01 -6.00
CA SER A 108 -13.58 -7.39 -5.94
C SER A 108 -14.27 -7.61 -4.58
N LEU A 109 -14.16 -8.80 -4.00
CA LEU A 109 -14.71 -9.09 -2.67
C LEU A 109 -14.01 -8.27 -1.58
N MET A 110 -12.70 -8.12 -1.65
CA MET A 110 -11.93 -7.30 -0.70
C MET A 110 -12.30 -5.82 -0.82
N GLU A 111 -12.48 -5.31 -2.04
CA GLU A 111 -12.92 -3.93 -2.25
C GLU A 111 -14.33 -3.69 -1.73
N LEU A 112 -15.27 -4.63 -1.96
CA LEU A 112 -16.62 -4.56 -1.38
C LEU A 112 -16.58 -4.58 0.15
N LEU A 113 -15.77 -5.48 0.73
CA LEU A 113 -15.60 -5.59 2.18
C LEU A 113 -15.11 -4.27 2.78
N VAL A 114 -14.05 -3.69 2.22
CA VAL A 114 -13.45 -2.44 2.71
C VAL A 114 -14.39 -1.25 2.51
N MET A 115 -15.07 -1.17 1.35
CA MET A 115 -16.07 -0.12 1.09
C MET A 115 -17.21 -0.17 2.11
N TYR A 116 -17.73 -1.36 2.42
CA TYR A 116 -18.78 -1.51 3.42
C TYR A 116 -18.27 -1.25 4.85
N MET A 117 -16.99 -1.50 5.11
CA MET A 117 -16.34 -1.31 6.41
C MET A 117 -16.02 0.16 6.71
N GLU A 118 -15.87 1.01 5.69
CA GLU A 118 -15.35 2.38 5.85
C GLU A 118 -16.17 3.24 6.83
N GLU A 119 -17.49 3.34 6.63
CA GLU A 119 -18.37 4.12 7.51
C GLU A 119 -18.46 3.52 8.93
N PRO A 120 -18.71 2.21 9.12
CA PRO A 120 -18.71 1.61 10.45
C PRO A 120 -17.38 1.76 11.21
N CYS A 121 -16.26 1.64 10.49
CA CYS A 121 -14.91 1.79 11.04
C CYS A 121 -14.70 3.22 11.56
N PHE A 122 -15.08 4.20 10.75
CA PHE A 122 -14.98 5.61 11.13
C PHE A 122 -15.90 5.95 12.31
N ASP A 123 -17.17 5.56 12.26
CA ASP A 123 -18.11 5.81 13.35
C ASP A 123 -17.65 5.15 14.67
N PHE A 124 -17.24 3.89 14.64
CA PHE A 124 -16.80 3.20 15.85
C PHE A 124 -15.51 3.78 16.42
N LEU A 125 -14.43 3.78 15.64
CA LEU A 125 -13.09 4.08 16.17
C LEU A 125 -12.85 5.59 16.34
N ARG A 126 -13.39 6.41 15.43
CA ARG A 126 -13.22 7.87 15.50
C ARG A 126 -14.37 8.55 16.24
N THR A 127 -15.62 8.30 15.89
CA THR A 127 -16.74 9.06 16.48
C THR A 127 -17.05 8.59 17.91
N LYS A 128 -17.19 7.28 18.13
CA LYS A 128 -17.60 6.72 19.43
C LYS A 128 -16.43 6.52 20.39
N GLN A 129 -15.34 5.90 19.93
CA GLN A 129 -14.17 5.62 20.78
C GLN A 129 -13.18 6.80 20.83
N THR A 130 -13.28 7.78 19.92
CA THR A 130 -12.43 9.00 19.91
C THR A 130 -10.93 8.74 19.87
N LEU A 131 -10.50 7.63 19.25
CA LEU A 131 -9.11 7.16 19.29
C LEU A 131 -8.16 8.04 18.48
N GLY A 132 -8.66 8.69 17.44
CA GLY A 132 -7.84 9.43 16.51
C GLY A 132 -8.66 10.13 15.43
N TYR A 133 -8.09 11.17 14.84
CA TYR A 133 -8.71 11.85 13.70
C TYR A 133 -8.54 11.05 12.40
N HIS A 134 -7.38 10.43 12.21
CA HIS A 134 -7.11 9.60 11.04
C HIS A 134 -7.41 8.14 11.37
N VAL A 135 -8.57 7.69 10.90
CA VAL A 135 -9.04 6.31 10.99
C VAL A 135 -9.51 5.92 9.60
N TYR A 136 -9.02 4.81 9.07
CA TYR A 136 -9.46 4.32 7.76
C TYR A 136 -9.24 2.81 7.64
N ALA A 137 -10.13 2.17 6.89
CA ALA A 137 -9.92 0.83 6.34
C ALA A 137 -9.30 0.97 4.94
N SER A 138 -8.51 -0.01 4.52
CA SER A 138 -7.85 0.01 3.21
C SER A 138 -7.71 -1.38 2.63
N CYS A 139 -8.03 -1.51 1.33
CA CYS A 139 -7.68 -2.68 0.53
C CYS A 139 -6.24 -2.50 0.03
N ARG A 140 -5.36 -3.43 0.39
CA ARG A 140 -3.95 -3.42 0.03
C ARG A 140 -3.67 -4.45 -1.06
N ASN A 141 -2.98 -4.00 -2.11
CA ASN A 141 -2.37 -4.87 -3.12
C ASN A 141 -0.87 -4.59 -3.12
N THR A 142 -0.12 -5.45 -2.44
CA THR A 142 1.35 -5.35 -2.37
C THR A 142 1.93 -6.37 -3.32
N SER A 143 2.47 -5.90 -4.46
CA SER A 143 3.14 -6.75 -5.45
C SER A 143 2.32 -7.99 -5.88
N GLY A 144 1.00 -7.83 -5.99
CA GLY A 144 0.10 -8.92 -6.39
C GLY A 144 -0.45 -9.76 -5.24
N ILE A 145 -0.06 -9.51 -3.99
CA ILE A 145 -0.65 -10.14 -2.80
C ILE A 145 -1.67 -9.19 -2.18
N LEU A 146 -2.88 -9.69 -1.96
CA LEU A 146 -3.98 -8.93 -1.38
C LEU A 146 -3.95 -8.98 0.14
N GLY A 147 -4.56 -7.98 0.74
CA GLY A 147 -4.96 -7.97 2.14
C GLY A 147 -5.80 -6.74 2.42
N PHE A 148 -6.30 -6.62 3.65
CA PHE A 148 -6.90 -5.38 4.11
C PHE A 148 -6.27 -4.95 5.43
N SER A 149 -6.39 -3.67 5.73
CA SER A 149 -5.93 -3.14 7.00
C SER A 149 -6.89 -2.11 7.57
N VAL A 150 -6.94 -2.01 8.89
CA VAL A 150 -7.49 -0.86 9.59
C VAL A 150 -6.33 -0.12 10.24
N THR A 151 -6.26 1.18 10.00
CA THR A 151 -5.23 2.07 10.55
C THR A 151 -5.87 3.14 11.41
N VAL A 152 -5.28 3.38 12.58
CA VAL A 152 -5.64 4.46 13.50
C VAL A 152 -4.39 5.25 13.86
N ALA A 153 -4.39 6.54 13.56
CA ALA A 153 -3.39 7.47 14.08
C ALA A 153 -3.89 8.12 15.37
N THR A 154 -3.16 7.89 16.46
CA THR A 154 -3.49 8.38 17.80
C THR A 154 -2.34 9.20 18.38
N GLN A 155 -2.59 9.89 19.49
CA GLN A 155 -1.55 10.50 20.30
C GLN A 155 -1.16 9.54 21.42
N ALA A 156 0.12 9.16 21.49
CA ALA A 156 0.65 8.25 22.49
C ALA A 156 0.45 8.75 23.94
N THR A 157 0.26 10.05 24.12
CA THR A 157 -0.07 10.68 25.41
C THR A 157 -1.52 10.41 25.87
N LYS A 158 -2.42 10.07 24.95
CA LYS A 158 -3.84 9.75 25.23
C LYS A 158 -4.08 8.26 25.27
N TYR A 159 -3.63 7.55 24.23
CA TYR A 159 -3.82 6.11 24.10
C TYR A 159 -2.51 5.46 23.68
N ASN A 160 -2.13 4.38 24.36
CA ASN A 160 -1.02 3.55 23.91
C ASN A 160 -1.47 2.64 22.75
N SER A 161 -0.50 2.08 22.02
CA SER A 161 -0.75 1.23 20.85
C SER A 161 -1.60 0.01 21.16
N GLU A 162 -1.44 -0.59 22.35
CA GLU A 162 -2.11 -1.80 22.79
C GLU A 162 -3.62 -1.58 22.99
N VAL A 163 -4.00 -0.42 23.53
CA VAL A 163 -5.41 -0.04 23.68
C VAL A 163 -6.06 0.16 22.31
N VAL A 164 -5.34 0.81 21.38
CA VAL A 164 -5.86 1.04 20.02
C VAL A 164 -6.01 -0.27 19.26
N ASP A 165 -5.02 -1.16 19.32
CA ASP A 165 -5.07 -2.49 18.72
C ASP A 165 -6.28 -3.30 19.23
N LYS A 166 -6.47 -3.36 20.54
CA LYS A 166 -7.65 -4.01 21.14
C LYS A 166 -8.97 -3.42 20.65
N LYS A 167 -9.05 -2.11 20.46
CA LYS A 167 -10.25 -1.44 19.96
C LYS A 167 -10.54 -1.75 18.50
N ILE A 168 -9.51 -1.95 17.69
CA ILE A 168 -9.65 -2.41 16.31
C ILE A 168 -10.21 -3.84 16.29
N GLU A 169 -9.74 -4.72 17.17
CA GLU A 169 -10.29 -6.08 17.30
C GLU A 169 -11.75 -6.08 17.81
N GLU A 170 -12.07 -5.23 18.79
CA GLU A 170 -13.46 -5.03 19.25
C GLU A 170 -14.38 -4.54 18.11
N PHE A 171 -13.87 -3.65 17.25
CA PHE A 171 -14.59 -3.21 16.06
C PHE A 171 -14.89 -4.37 15.10
N PHE A 172 -13.92 -5.27 14.86
CA PHE A 172 -14.15 -6.41 13.96
C PHE A 172 -15.24 -7.35 14.46
N LEU A 173 -15.34 -7.58 15.77
CA LEU A 173 -16.46 -8.36 16.34
C LEU A 173 -17.82 -7.70 16.05
N CYS A 174 -17.91 -6.37 16.19
CA CYS A 174 -19.13 -5.64 15.85
C CYS A 174 -19.43 -5.65 14.34
N PHE A 175 -18.38 -5.54 13.51
CA PHE A 175 -18.53 -5.53 12.06
C PHE A 175 -18.92 -6.89 11.50
N GLU A 176 -18.43 -7.98 12.09
CA GLU A 176 -18.83 -9.36 11.75
C GLU A 176 -20.35 -9.54 11.94
N GLU A 177 -20.89 -9.10 13.08
CA GLU A 177 -22.33 -9.14 13.32
C GLU A 177 -23.11 -8.26 12.34
N LYS A 178 -22.56 -7.10 11.95
CA LYS A 178 -23.17 -6.24 10.92
C LYS A 178 -23.20 -6.94 9.55
N LEU A 179 -22.15 -7.67 9.19
CA LEU A 179 -22.09 -8.47 7.96
C LEU A 179 -23.09 -9.62 7.97
N LYS A 180 -23.22 -10.37 9.08
CA LYS A 180 -24.20 -11.46 9.21
C LYS A 180 -25.64 -11.00 9.07
N ASN A 181 -25.93 -9.80 9.57
CA ASN A 181 -27.27 -9.20 9.52
C ASN A 181 -27.51 -8.34 8.26
N MET A 182 -26.56 -8.33 7.33
CA MET A 182 -26.70 -7.55 6.09
C MET A 182 -27.80 -8.13 5.21
N THR A 183 -28.76 -7.29 4.82
CA THR A 183 -29.82 -7.69 3.90
C THR A 183 -29.29 -7.77 2.46
N GLU A 184 -29.94 -8.59 1.63
CA GLU A 184 -29.59 -8.72 0.22
C GLU A 184 -29.71 -7.38 -0.53
N GLU A 185 -30.68 -6.54 -0.17
CA GLU A 185 -30.86 -5.20 -0.72
C GLU A 185 -29.68 -4.27 -0.38
N SER A 186 -29.24 -4.28 0.88
CA SER A 186 -28.07 -3.51 1.32
C SER A 186 -26.82 -3.96 0.58
N PHE A 187 -26.62 -5.27 0.45
CA PHE A 187 -25.51 -5.84 -0.32
C PHE A 187 -25.54 -5.39 -1.79
N LYS A 188 -26.68 -5.51 -2.48
CA LYS A 188 -26.84 -5.06 -3.88
C LYS A 188 -26.56 -3.57 -4.05
N THR A 189 -26.94 -2.76 -3.08
CA THR A 189 -26.64 -1.32 -3.07
C THR A 189 -25.13 -1.08 -3.03
N GLN A 190 -24.39 -1.78 -2.16
CA GLN A 190 -22.93 -1.70 -2.09
C GLN A 190 -22.26 -2.17 -3.39
N VAL A 191 -22.74 -3.27 -3.98
CA VAL A 191 -22.25 -3.75 -5.28
C VAL A 191 -22.44 -2.69 -6.36
N THR A 192 -23.62 -2.08 -6.43
CA THR A 192 -23.92 -1.02 -7.40
C THR A 192 -23.03 0.20 -7.19
N ALA A 193 -22.79 0.58 -5.93
CA ALA A 193 -21.88 1.68 -5.58
C ALA A 193 -20.44 1.39 -6.02
N LEU A 194 -19.94 0.17 -5.79
CA LEU A 194 -18.60 -0.22 -6.23
C LEU A 194 -18.49 -0.23 -7.76
N ILE A 195 -19.49 -0.74 -8.48
CA ILE A 195 -19.49 -0.72 -9.95
C ILE A 195 -19.38 0.73 -10.46
N LYS A 196 -20.20 1.64 -9.95
CA LYS A 196 -20.17 3.06 -10.33
C LYS A 196 -18.84 3.75 -10.01
N LEU A 197 -18.13 3.32 -8.98
CA LEU A 197 -16.81 3.86 -8.64
C LEU A 197 -15.72 3.41 -9.62
N LYS A 198 -15.96 2.31 -10.36
CA LYS A 198 -15.01 1.69 -11.29
C LYS A 198 -15.26 2.08 -12.74
N GLU A 199 -16.43 2.62 -13.05
CA GLU A 199 -16.77 3.25 -14.34
C GLU A 199 -16.09 4.62 -14.49
#